data_AF-A0A959PPX9-F1
#
_entry.id   AF-A0A959PPX9-F1
#
_cell.length_a   1.000
_cell.length_b   1.000
_cell.length_c   1.000
_cell.angle_alpha   90.00
_cell.angle_beta   90.00
_cell.angle_gamma   90.00
#
_symmetry.space_group_name_H-M   'P 1'
#
loop_
_entity.id
_entity.type
_entity.pdbx_description
1 polymer ?
#
loop_
_entity_poly.entity_id
_entity_poly.type
_entity_poly.pdbx_seq_one_letter_code
_entity_poly.pdbx_strand_id
1 'polypeptide(L)'
;MRCSLRILTLLVLTQFWIISMRAQNLILNDSQPYLSAAQVKELLVSSRKLFLDYGIPPETKAMVIKLDTCYYLFPDGYNYVFQWQSPAWKNLYKGKFHGSNFNSFKFVYQGVIYSYGGFGFMHFHPEVTFFDRGKGEWEIIRWDGDKPKIEGKSQDLTFISGHHLYTYFNYQLVLRQQLDYEELNTVYRFDLDAHVWEKAGKLQPDFQTTTRYMVHAADYLAFISDEGNTAIISKLDLRYKQGILLASIFPKRNAVPDRQPPITQHVCGNKIYFFQDTTPYSQVDLDSVYRAHDMRTRSILQPALVLNKKVWMTGLFVLVVLSVTGIARSSGTRSARHEPSDLEKTYPSLFDHINQTIDLETLDRCLHLDDSISMNSRRNKRSQIIKELNQ
;
A
#
# COMPACT_ATOMS: atom_id res chain seq x y z
N MET A 1 21.35 5.92 -32.50
CA MET A 1 21.82 6.17 -31.11
C MET A 1 20.75 6.13 -30.01
N ARG A 2 19.43 6.12 -30.29
CA ARG A 2 18.39 6.06 -29.22
C ARG A 2 18.07 4.64 -28.70
N CYS A 3 18.37 3.58 -29.46
CA CYS A 3 18.16 2.19 -29.01
C CYS A 3 19.20 1.71 -27.97
N SER A 4 20.45 2.14 -28.09
CA SER A 4 21.52 1.72 -27.17
C SER A 4 21.33 2.26 -25.75
N LEU A 5 20.75 3.45 -25.61
CA LEU A 5 20.51 4.05 -24.30
C LEU A 5 19.41 3.30 -23.52
N ARG A 6 18.33 2.87 -24.19
CA ARG A 6 17.23 2.11 -23.55
C ARG A 6 17.66 0.72 -23.08
N ILE A 7 18.51 0.04 -23.86
CA ILE A 7 19.07 -1.28 -23.48
C ILE A 7 20.02 -1.14 -22.30
N LEU A 8 20.83 -0.07 -22.27
CA LEU A 8 21.71 0.23 -21.15
C LEU A 8 20.91 0.58 -19.87
N THR A 9 19.83 1.36 -19.97
CA THR A 9 18.95 1.65 -18.83
C THR A 9 18.26 0.37 -18.31
N LEU A 10 17.82 -0.53 -19.19
CA LEU A 10 17.22 -1.80 -18.78
C LEU A 10 18.24 -2.72 -18.10
N LEU A 11 19.49 -2.77 -18.59
CA LEU A 11 20.59 -3.54 -17.99
C LEU A 11 21.04 -2.96 -16.64
N VAL A 12 21.06 -1.64 -16.50
CA VAL A 12 21.37 -0.98 -15.22
C VAL A 12 20.25 -1.19 -14.22
N LEU A 13 18.98 -1.16 -14.65
CA LEU A 13 17.84 -1.44 -13.77
C LEU A 13 17.76 -2.92 -13.37
N THR A 14 18.06 -3.87 -14.26
CA THR A 14 18.14 -5.30 -13.89
C THR A 14 19.32 -5.57 -12.97
N GLN A 15 20.48 -4.93 -13.17
CA GLN A 15 21.57 -5.02 -12.20
C GLN A 15 21.20 -4.37 -10.86
N PHE A 16 20.51 -3.23 -10.83
CA PHE A 16 20.03 -2.64 -9.58
C PHE A 16 19.00 -3.53 -8.86
N TRP A 17 18.15 -4.25 -9.62
CA TRP A 17 17.20 -5.23 -9.09
C TRP A 17 17.92 -6.49 -8.56
N ILE A 18 18.95 -6.96 -9.26
CA ILE A 18 19.80 -8.09 -8.84
C ILE A 18 20.64 -7.71 -7.60
N ILE A 19 21.10 -6.46 -7.49
CA ILE A 19 21.89 -5.95 -6.37
C ILE A 19 21.02 -5.67 -5.13
N SER A 20 19.76 -5.26 -5.32
CA SER A 20 18.83 -4.99 -4.20
C SER A 20 18.23 -6.24 -3.56
N MET A 21 18.24 -7.41 -4.23
CA MET A 21 17.73 -8.66 -3.66
C MET A 21 18.73 -9.53 -2.87
N ARG A 22 20.00 -9.11 -2.77
CA ARG A 22 21.09 -9.91 -2.16
C ARG A 22 21.27 -9.74 -0.65
N ALA A 23 20.23 -9.91 0.15
CA ALA A 23 20.47 -10.26 1.55
C ALA A 23 19.31 -11.03 2.15
N GLN A 24 19.53 -12.33 2.31
CA GLN A 24 19.00 -13.25 3.32
C GLN A 24 18.93 -14.63 2.67
N ASN A 25 19.87 -15.53 2.98
CA ASN A 25 19.85 -16.84 2.31
C ASN A 25 19.04 -17.88 3.06
N LEU A 26 18.82 -17.69 4.36
CA LEU A 26 18.01 -18.62 5.15
C LEU A 26 17.35 -17.94 6.35
N ILE A 27 16.05 -18.21 6.53
CA ILE A 27 15.31 -17.89 7.75
C ILE A 27 14.94 -19.21 8.43
N LEU A 28 15.44 -19.45 9.63
CA LEU A 28 15.06 -20.59 10.45
C LEU A 28 14.04 -20.13 11.49
N ASN A 29 12.76 -20.43 11.23
CA ASN A 29 11.64 -20.21 12.15
C ASN A 29 11.52 -21.42 13.08
N ASP A 30 12.07 -21.27 14.28
CA ASP A 30 12.14 -22.30 15.29
C ASP A 30 11.05 -22.11 16.37
N SER A 31 10.63 -23.20 16.98
CA SER A 31 9.63 -23.22 18.05
C SER A 31 10.08 -24.16 19.16
N GLN A 32 9.55 -23.99 20.37
CA GLN A 32 9.99 -24.78 21.53
C GLN A 32 9.80 -26.29 21.30
N PRO A 33 10.74 -27.15 21.73
CA PRO A 33 12.08 -26.81 22.21
C PRO A 33 12.99 -26.33 21.06
N TYR A 34 13.69 -25.21 21.27
CA TYR A 34 14.58 -24.63 20.26
C TYR A 34 15.84 -25.47 20.03
N LEU A 35 16.40 -25.38 18.83
CA LEU A 35 17.70 -25.97 18.49
C LEU A 35 18.83 -25.30 19.29
N SER A 36 19.81 -26.12 19.69
CA SER A 36 21.10 -25.62 20.15
C SER A 36 21.90 -25.00 18.99
N ALA A 37 22.86 -24.13 19.30
CA ALA A 37 23.73 -23.52 18.29
C ALA A 37 24.48 -24.56 17.42
N ALA A 38 24.83 -25.72 17.99
CA ALA A 38 25.46 -26.81 17.25
C ALA A 38 24.50 -27.44 16.21
N GLN A 39 23.25 -27.68 16.60
CA GLN A 39 22.23 -28.20 15.69
C GLN A 39 21.85 -27.20 14.60
N VAL A 40 21.77 -25.91 14.94
CA VAL A 40 21.58 -24.85 13.95
C VAL A 40 22.72 -24.89 12.93
N LYS A 41 23.98 -24.92 13.39
CA LYS A 41 25.15 -25.00 12.51
C LYS A 41 25.11 -26.23 11.60
N GLU A 42 24.78 -27.41 12.14
CA GLU A 42 24.62 -28.65 11.36
C GLU A 42 23.57 -28.49 10.26
N LEU A 43 22.40 -27.96 10.62
CA LEU A 43 21.30 -27.70 9.70
C LEU A 43 21.73 -26.74 8.59
N LEU A 44 22.42 -25.62 8.92
CA LEU A 44 22.91 -24.65 7.94
C LEU A 44 23.91 -25.26 6.97
N VAL A 45 24.86 -26.04 7.46
CA VAL A 45 25.86 -26.72 6.62
C VAL A 45 25.16 -27.70 5.67
N SER A 46 24.21 -28.48 6.18
CA SER A 46 23.48 -29.45 5.35
C SER A 46 22.57 -28.78 4.32
N SER A 47 21.93 -27.65 4.64
CA SER A 47 21.14 -26.87 3.68
C SER A 47 21.97 -26.37 2.50
N ARG A 48 23.20 -25.94 2.75
CA ARG A 48 24.11 -25.50 1.67
C ARG A 48 24.54 -26.65 0.77
N LYS A 49 24.88 -27.78 1.39
CA LYS A 49 25.19 -29.00 0.64
C LYS A 49 24.01 -29.41 -0.23
N LEU A 50 22.79 -29.39 0.32
CA LEU A 50 21.57 -29.67 -0.43
C LEU A 50 21.43 -28.78 -1.66
N PHE A 51 21.69 -27.47 -1.52
CA PHE A 51 21.57 -26.53 -2.65
C PHE A 51 22.53 -26.90 -3.78
N LEU A 52 23.78 -27.21 -3.45
CA LEU A 52 24.76 -27.69 -4.41
C LEU A 52 24.31 -28.99 -5.08
N ASP A 53 23.84 -29.97 -4.29
CA ASP A 53 23.41 -31.28 -4.77
C ASP A 53 22.19 -31.19 -5.71
N TYR A 54 21.30 -30.21 -5.51
CA TYR A 54 20.10 -29.98 -6.33
C TYR A 54 20.28 -28.92 -7.42
N GLY A 55 21.48 -28.33 -7.56
CA GLY A 55 21.73 -27.24 -8.51
C GLY A 55 20.92 -25.96 -8.20
N ILE A 56 20.55 -25.77 -6.94
CA ILE A 56 19.91 -24.54 -6.46
C ILE A 56 21.02 -23.51 -6.23
N PRO A 57 20.91 -22.28 -6.78
CA PRO A 57 21.90 -21.24 -6.54
C PRO A 57 22.15 -21.01 -5.03
N PRO A 58 23.41 -20.94 -4.56
CA PRO A 58 23.72 -20.73 -3.14
C PRO A 58 23.13 -19.45 -2.53
N GLU A 59 22.83 -18.46 -3.37
CA GLU A 59 22.19 -17.18 -3.04
C GLU A 59 20.65 -17.24 -2.99
N THR A 60 20.04 -18.36 -3.36
CA THR A 60 18.59 -18.55 -3.27
C THR A 60 18.15 -18.37 -1.83
N LYS A 61 17.17 -17.48 -1.62
CA LYS A 61 16.53 -17.32 -0.31
C LYS A 61 15.85 -18.63 0.06
N ALA A 62 15.82 -18.97 1.34
CA ALA A 62 15.04 -20.11 1.79
C ALA A 62 14.48 -19.90 3.18
N MET A 63 13.41 -20.64 3.46
CA MET A 63 12.80 -20.67 4.78
C MET A 63 12.87 -22.09 5.33
N VAL A 64 13.19 -22.19 6.61
CA VAL A 64 13.08 -23.40 7.40
C VAL A 64 12.01 -23.16 8.45
N ILE A 65 11.01 -24.03 8.52
CA ILE A 65 9.92 -23.95 9.50
C ILE A 65 9.89 -25.25 10.29
N LYS A 66 9.71 -25.14 11.61
CA LYS A 66 9.42 -26.27 12.47
C LYS A 66 7.93 -26.63 12.44
N LEU A 67 7.63 -27.90 12.21
CA LEU A 67 6.29 -28.49 12.39
C LEU A 67 6.47 -29.76 13.22
N ASP A 68 5.76 -29.81 14.35
CA ASP A 68 5.92 -30.86 15.37
C ASP A 68 7.38 -30.97 15.84
N THR A 69 8.01 -32.13 15.62
CA THR A 69 9.42 -32.38 15.93
C THR A 69 10.34 -32.30 14.72
N CYS A 70 9.82 -31.93 13.55
CA CYS A 70 10.56 -31.92 12.28
C CYS A 70 10.77 -30.50 11.76
N TYR A 71 11.86 -30.31 11.02
CA TYR A 71 12.12 -29.07 10.27
C TYR A 71 11.88 -29.29 8.79
N TYR A 72 11.34 -28.28 8.13
CA TYR A 72 11.04 -28.30 6.71
C TYR A 72 11.68 -27.11 6.03
N LEU A 73 12.45 -27.34 4.96
CA LEU A 73 13.13 -26.33 4.18
C LEU A 73 12.42 -26.11 2.84
N PHE A 74 12.25 -24.83 2.49
CA PHE A 74 11.61 -24.35 1.26
C PHE A 74 12.53 -23.34 0.56
N PRO A 75 13.19 -23.72 -0.55
CA PRO A 75 13.94 -22.79 -1.38
C PRO A 75 13.00 -21.88 -2.18
N ASP A 76 13.31 -20.60 -2.24
CA ASP A 76 12.46 -19.60 -2.90
C ASP A 76 12.41 -19.79 -4.42
N GLY A 77 11.21 -19.66 -4.99
CA GLY A 77 10.93 -19.95 -6.40
C GLY A 77 10.72 -21.43 -6.71
N TYR A 78 10.91 -22.33 -5.73
CA TYR A 78 10.73 -23.77 -5.90
C TYR A 78 9.51 -24.30 -5.12
N ASN A 79 8.92 -25.37 -5.64
CA ASN A 79 7.88 -26.18 -4.99
C ASN A 79 8.47 -27.25 -4.06
N TYR A 80 9.80 -27.38 -4.00
CA TYR A 80 10.46 -28.36 -3.16
C TYR A 80 10.08 -28.20 -1.69
N VAL A 81 9.91 -29.34 -1.04
CA VAL A 81 9.67 -29.44 0.40
C VAL A 81 10.64 -30.46 0.94
N PHE A 82 11.67 -29.99 1.63
CA PHE A 82 12.68 -30.86 2.21
C PHE A 82 12.42 -31.05 3.69
N GLN A 83 12.33 -32.29 4.17
CA GLN A 83 12.25 -32.59 5.59
C GLN A 83 13.64 -32.88 6.14
N TRP A 84 13.95 -32.33 7.31
CA TRP A 84 15.18 -32.60 8.02
C TRP A 84 15.16 -34.02 8.59
N GLN A 85 16.17 -34.80 8.21
CA GLN A 85 16.46 -36.14 8.69
C GLN A 85 17.96 -36.18 8.98
N SER A 86 18.37 -35.62 10.12
CA SER A 86 19.79 -35.42 10.46
C SER A 86 20.62 -36.66 10.10
N PRO A 87 21.74 -36.47 9.37
CA PRO A 87 22.38 -35.18 9.04
C PRO A 87 21.96 -34.59 7.68
N ALA A 88 20.88 -35.06 7.05
CA ALA A 88 20.54 -34.73 5.67
C ALA A 88 19.10 -34.25 5.48
N TRP A 89 18.85 -33.65 4.33
CA TRP A 89 17.52 -33.22 3.90
C TRP A 89 16.92 -34.25 2.94
N LYS A 90 15.69 -34.70 3.23
CA LYS A 90 14.91 -35.58 2.35
C LYS A 90 13.87 -34.77 1.59
N ASN A 91 13.89 -34.83 0.26
CA ASN A 91 12.83 -34.21 -0.55
C ASN A 91 11.52 -35.01 -0.41
N LEU A 92 10.45 -34.33 -0.06
CA LEU A 92 9.09 -34.87 0.02
C LEU A 92 8.26 -34.50 -1.21
N TYR A 93 8.66 -33.49 -1.97
CA TYR A 93 7.95 -33.07 -3.16
C TYR A 93 8.16 -34.08 -4.30
N LYS A 94 7.07 -34.57 -4.88
CA LYS A 94 7.05 -35.58 -5.94
C LYS A 94 6.67 -35.03 -7.31
N GLY A 95 6.29 -33.76 -7.39
CA GLY A 95 5.92 -33.12 -8.64
C GLY A 95 7.09 -33.04 -9.62
N LYS A 96 6.78 -33.10 -10.92
CA LYS A 96 7.80 -33.08 -11.99
C LYS A 96 8.42 -31.70 -12.23
N PHE A 97 7.68 -30.64 -11.91
CA PHE A 97 8.08 -29.27 -12.18
C PHE A 97 8.58 -28.58 -10.92
N HIS A 98 9.67 -27.84 -11.06
CA HIS A 98 10.38 -27.22 -9.95
C HIS A 98 9.62 -26.06 -9.30
N GLY A 99 8.66 -25.43 -9.99
CA GLY A 99 7.90 -24.29 -9.48
C GLY A 99 8.35 -22.97 -10.10
N SER A 100 7.63 -21.90 -9.73
CA SER A 100 7.88 -20.51 -10.15
C SER A 100 7.31 -19.51 -9.13
N ASN A 101 7.20 -19.90 -7.86
CA ASN A 101 6.50 -19.19 -6.80
C ASN A 101 7.44 -18.30 -5.96
N PHE A 102 8.15 -17.38 -6.61
CA PHE A 102 9.15 -16.52 -5.96
C PHE A 102 8.54 -15.57 -4.92
N ASN A 103 9.22 -15.41 -3.79
CA ASN A 103 8.78 -14.71 -2.59
C ASN A 103 7.45 -15.21 -2.02
N SER A 104 7.07 -16.47 -2.22
CA SER A 104 5.86 -17.02 -1.59
C SER A 104 6.00 -17.11 -0.06
N PHE A 105 4.94 -16.77 0.67
CA PHE A 105 4.94 -16.81 2.12
C PHE A 105 4.57 -18.21 2.63
N LYS A 106 5.52 -18.88 3.29
CA LYS A 106 5.35 -20.22 3.87
C LYS A 106 5.02 -20.12 5.36
N PHE A 107 4.04 -20.88 5.83
CA PHE A 107 3.63 -20.88 7.24
C PHE A 107 3.02 -22.21 7.66
N VAL A 108 2.92 -22.43 8.98
CA VAL A 108 2.21 -23.57 9.56
C VAL A 108 0.95 -23.07 10.23
N TYR A 109 -0.17 -23.75 9.98
CA TYR A 109 -1.45 -23.50 10.64
C TYR A 109 -2.13 -24.84 10.90
N GLN A 110 -2.62 -25.05 12.13
CA GLN A 110 -3.28 -26.30 12.58
C GLN A 110 -2.57 -27.61 12.12
N GLY A 111 -1.24 -27.66 12.21
CA GLY A 111 -0.44 -28.85 11.86
C GLY A 111 -0.24 -29.09 10.36
N VAL A 112 -0.62 -28.13 9.51
CA VAL A 112 -0.47 -28.20 8.05
C VAL A 112 0.45 -27.09 7.57
N ILE A 113 1.29 -27.41 6.58
CA ILE A 113 2.18 -26.45 5.90
C ILE A 113 1.40 -25.79 4.78
N TYR A 114 1.32 -24.47 4.82
CA TYR A 114 0.69 -23.64 3.82
C TYR A 114 1.71 -22.78 3.07
N SER A 115 1.32 -22.36 1.88
CA SER A 115 1.98 -21.37 1.06
C SER A 115 0.95 -20.37 0.56
N TYR A 116 1.27 -19.09 0.63
CA TYR A 116 0.46 -18.05 0.02
C TYR A 116 1.30 -17.20 -0.91
N GLY A 117 0.69 -16.80 -2.03
CA GLY A 117 1.33 -15.84 -2.91
C GLY A 117 2.43 -16.48 -3.75
N GLY A 118 3.34 -15.61 -4.19
CA GLY A 118 4.41 -15.95 -5.09
C GLY A 118 4.24 -15.24 -6.42
N PHE A 119 5.35 -14.80 -6.98
CA PHE A 119 5.41 -14.17 -8.28
C PHE A 119 6.06 -15.12 -9.29
N GLY A 120 5.36 -15.41 -10.38
CA GLY A 120 5.80 -16.32 -11.42
C GLY A 120 5.18 -15.97 -12.76
N PHE A 121 5.90 -16.19 -13.86
CA PHE A 121 5.38 -15.92 -15.21
C PHE A 121 4.79 -14.51 -15.38
N MET A 122 5.40 -13.50 -14.77
CA MET A 122 4.96 -12.09 -14.75
C MET A 122 3.65 -11.83 -13.99
N HIS A 123 3.13 -12.79 -13.24
CA HIS A 123 1.89 -12.66 -12.49
C HIS A 123 2.07 -13.00 -11.01
N PHE A 124 1.25 -12.36 -10.18
CA PHE A 124 1.07 -12.77 -8.80
C PHE A 124 0.09 -13.95 -8.73
N HIS A 125 0.39 -14.93 -7.89
CA HIS A 125 -0.47 -16.08 -7.63
C HIS A 125 -1.14 -15.92 -6.26
N PRO A 126 -2.34 -15.32 -6.16
CA PRO A 126 -3.00 -15.03 -4.88
C PRO A 126 -3.58 -16.27 -4.20
N GLU A 127 -3.32 -17.46 -4.73
CA GLU A 127 -3.82 -18.72 -4.17
C GLU A 127 -3.14 -19.02 -2.82
N VAL A 128 -3.95 -19.50 -1.88
CA VAL A 128 -3.46 -20.20 -0.69
C VAL A 128 -3.41 -21.68 -1.05
N THR A 129 -2.25 -22.30 -0.88
CA THR A 129 -2.04 -23.73 -1.10
C THR A 129 -1.56 -24.40 0.17
N PHE A 130 -1.79 -25.70 0.28
CA PHE A 130 -1.26 -26.53 1.35
C PHE A 130 -0.47 -27.70 0.79
N PHE A 131 0.53 -28.17 1.53
CA PHE A 131 1.32 -29.33 1.11
C PHE A 131 0.65 -30.63 1.60
N ASP A 132 0.07 -31.39 0.69
CA ASP A 132 -0.44 -32.73 0.96
C ASP A 132 0.75 -33.68 1.09
N ARG A 133 1.10 -34.04 2.34
CA ARG A 133 2.23 -34.94 2.64
C ARG A 133 2.04 -36.37 2.09
N GLY A 134 0.80 -36.83 1.89
CA GLY A 134 0.51 -38.15 1.34
C GLY A 134 0.82 -38.20 -0.16
N LYS A 135 0.40 -37.17 -0.89
CA LYS A 135 0.68 -37.02 -2.32
C LYS A 135 2.10 -36.54 -2.59
N GLY A 136 2.67 -35.73 -1.70
CA GLY A 136 3.94 -35.04 -1.92
C GLY A 136 3.79 -33.86 -2.89
N GLU A 137 2.63 -33.19 -2.87
CA GLU A 137 2.29 -32.12 -3.82
C GLU A 137 1.58 -30.96 -3.11
N TRP A 138 1.59 -29.78 -3.76
CA TRP A 138 0.87 -28.61 -3.29
C TRP A 138 -0.53 -28.59 -3.89
N GLU A 139 -1.54 -28.40 -3.05
CA GLU A 139 -2.96 -28.38 -3.41
C GLU A 139 -3.55 -26.99 -3.15
N ILE A 140 -4.37 -26.49 -4.07
CA ILE A 140 -5.03 -25.19 -3.93
C ILE A 140 -6.22 -25.32 -3.01
N ILE A 141 -6.34 -24.41 -2.04
CA ILE A 141 -7.53 -24.27 -1.20
C ILE A 141 -8.62 -23.58 -2.00
N ARG A 142 -9.83 -24.15 -1.97
CA ARG A 142 -11.03 -23.47 -2.45
C ARG A 142 -11.35 -22.32 -1.53
N TRP A 143 -11.57 -21.14 -2.09
CA TRP A 143 -11.85 -19.92 -1.36
C TRP A 143 -13.15 -19.30 -1.84
N ASP A 144 -13.72 -18.45 -0.99
CA ASP A 144 -14.81 -17.53 -1.32
C ASP A 144 -14.38 -16.07 -1.02
N GLY A 145 -15.21 -15.11 -1.44
CA GLY A 145 -15.04 -13.69 -1.10
C GLY A 145 -14.08 -12.90 -2.00
N ASP A 146 -13.58 -11.78 -1.46
CA ASP A 146 -12.89 -10.72 -2.20
C ASP A 146 -11.37 -10.94 -2.23
N LYS A 147 -10.89 -11.94 -2.99
CA LYS A 147 -9.45 -12.19 -3.12
C LYS A 147 -8.70 -11.01 -3.80
N PRO A 148 -7.42 -10.80 -3.47
CA PRO A 148 -6.58 -9.83 -4.18
C PRO A 148 -6.48 -10.16 -5.68
N LYS A 149 -6.63 -9.14 -6.53
CA LYS A 149 -6.44 -9.22 -7.98
C LYS A 149 -5.28 -8.28 -8.34
N ILE A 150 -4.06 -8.82 -8.36
CA ILE A 150 -2.82 -8.04 -8.46
C ILE A 150 -2.04 -8.48 -9.69
N GLU A 151 -1.54 -7.51 -10.46
CA GLU A 151 -0.67 -7.75 -11.61
C GLU A 151 0.76 -7.23 -11.42
N GLY A 152 1.72 -7.97 -11.96
CA GLY A 152 3.11 -7.51 -12.14
C GLY A 152 3.91 -7.23 -10.87
N LYS A 153 3.51 -7.73 -9.70
CA LYS A 153 4.26 -7.59 -8.44
C LYS A 153 3.99 -8.73 -7.44
N SER A 154 4.90 -8.96 -6.50
CA SER A 154 4.66 -9.72 -5.26
C SER A 154 4.08 -8.83 -4.15
N GLN A 155 3.64 -9.47 -3.06
CA GLN A 155 3.14 -8.82 -1.86
C GLN A 155 4.19 -7.93 -1.16
N ASP A 156 3.76 -6.80 -0.61
CA ASP A 156 4.62 -5.90 0.19
C ASP A 156 4.66 -6.30 1.66
N LEU A 157 3.56 -6.87 2.14
CA LEU A 157 3.38 -7.29 3.51
C LEU A 157 2.48 -8.52 3.51
N THR A 158 2.88 -9.57 4.21
CA THR A 158 2.01 -10.72 4.50
C THR A 158 2.36 -11.34 5.83
N PHE A 159 1.39 -11.68 6.68
CA PHE A 159 1.63 -12.36 7.96
C PHE A 159 0.40 -13.07 8.48
N ILE A 160 0.60 -13.98 9.45
CA ILE A 160 -0.48 -14.63 10.20
C ILE A 160 -0.70 -13.93 11.53
N SER A 161 -1.97 -13.71 11.88
CA SER A 161 -2.40 -13.38 13.25
C SER A 161 -3.70 -14.13 13.57
N GLY A 162 -3.68 -14.94 14.63
CA GLY A 162 -4.79 -15.84 14.96
C GLY A 162 -5.11 -16.81 13.83
N HIS A 163 -6.38 -16.88 13.44
CA HIS A 163 -6.89 -17.67 12.31
C HIS A 163 -6.87 -16.91 10.98
N HIS A 164 -6.13 -15.79 10.90
CA HIS A 164 -6.15 -14.94 9.71
C HIS A 164 -4.77 -14.78 9.08
N LEU A 165 -4.75 -14.85 7.74
CA LEU A 165 -3.65 -14.40 6.91
C LEU A 165 -3.95 -12.97 6.42
N TYR A 166 -3.07 -12.02 6.73
CA TYR A 166 -3.14 -10.65 6.25
C TYR A 166 -2.18 -10.45 5.09
N THR A 167 -2.57 -9.65 4.10
CA THR A 167 -1.73 -9.31 2.94
C THR A 167 -2.01 -7.90 2.44
N TYR A 168 -1.00 -7.24 1.89
CA TYR A 168 -1.07 -5.87 1.39
C TYR A 168 -0.13 -5.65 0.21
N PHE A 169 -0.58 -4.77 -0.69
CA PHE A 169 0.13 -4.34 -1.90
C PHE A 169 0.04 -2.80 -1.96
N ASN A 170 1.15 -2.12 -2.23
CA ASN A 170 1.21 -0.66 -2.35
C ASN A 170 0.99 -0.16 -3.79
N TYR A 171 1.21 -1.01 -4.81
CA TYR A 171 0.91 -0.74 -6.20
C TYR A 171 0.80 -2.04 -7.00
N GLN A 172 0.23 -1.95 -8.20
CA GLN A 172 0.32 -2.98 -9.23
C GLN A 172 0.81 -2.41 -10.56
N LEU A 173 1.41 -3.27 -11.38
CA LEU A 173 1.85 -2.93 -12.72
C LEU A 173 0.82 -3.46 -13.73
N VAL A 174 0.15 -2.56 -14.43
CA VAL A 174 -0.90 -2.92 -15.39
C VAL A 174 -0.25 -3.35 -16.71
N LEU A 175 0.03 -4.65 -16.84
CA LEU A 175 0.83 -5.21 -17.93
C LEU A 175 0.18 -5.04 -19.31
N ARG A 176 -1.15 -4.91 -19.36
CA ARG A 176 -1.92 -4.76 -20.61
C ARG A 176 -2.03 -3.33 -21.12
N GLN A 177 -1.63 -2.32 -20.34
CA GLN A 177 -1.78 -0.90 -20.67
C GLN A 177 -0.49 -0.13 -20.36
N GLN A 178 0.50 -0.25 -21.24
CA GLN A 178 1.70 0.62 -21.27
C GLN A 178 2.60 0.66 -20.01
N LEU A 179 2.55 -0.34 -19.12
CA LEU A 179 3.36 -0.36 -17.88
C LEU A 179 3.01 0.79 -16.92
N ASP A 180 1.73 1.18 -16.87
CA ASP A 180 1.25 2.13 -15.87
C ASP A 180 1.22 1.50 -14.47
N TYR A 181 1.47 2.33 -13.47
CA TYR A 181 1.41 1.99 -12.05
C TYR A 181 0.07 2.42 -11.49
N GLU A 182 -0.66 1.49 -10.87
CA GLU A 182 -1.85 1.79 -10.07
C GLU A 182 -1.50 1.67 -8.59
N GLU A 183 -1.64 2.76 -7.85
CA GLU A 183 -1.48 2.74 -6.39
C GLU A 183 -2.56 1.89 -5.73
N LEU A 184 -2.14 1.04 -4.81
CA LEU A 184 -3.00 0.20 -4.01
C LEU A 184 -2.81 0.55 -2.55
N ASN A 185 -3.91 0.58 -1.80
CA ASN A 185 -3.84 0.76 -0.35
C ASN A 185 -4.89 -0.08 0.37
N THR A 186 -5.11 -1.32 -0.10
CA THR A 186 -6.09 -2.22 0.52
C THR A 186 -5.34 -3.35 1.23
N VAL A 187 -5.62 -3.51 2.52
CA VAL A 187 -5.23 -4.70 3.28
C VAL A 187 -6.33 -5.73 3.11
N TYR A 188 -5.94 -6.92 2.65
CA TYR A 188 -6.82 -8.07 2.55
C TYR A 188 -6.55 -9.01 3.70
N ARG A 189 -7.58 -9.73 4.11
CA ARG A 189 -7.52 -10.75 5.14
C ARG A 189 -8.21 -12.02 4.65
N PHE A 190 -7.58 -13.16 4.85
CA PHE A 190 -8.13 -14.48 4.58
C PHE A 190 -8.35 -15.20 5.90
N ASP A 191 -9.57 -15.64 6.14
CA ASP A 191 -9.91 -16.54 7.24
C ASP A 191 -9.44 -17.95 6.88
N LEU A 192 -8.52 -18.51 7.67
CA LEU A 192 -7.91 -19.83 7.44
C LEU A 192 -8.83 -20.98 7.83
N ASP A 193 -9.85 -20.74 8.65
CA ASP A 193 -10.84 -21.74 9.05
C ASP A 193 -12.01 -21.77 8.06
N ALA A 194 -12.53 -20.58 7.72
CA ALA A 194 -13.67 -20.45 6.81
C ALA A 194 -13.27 -20.43 5.33
N HIS A 195 -11.99 -20.22 5.01
CA HIS A 195 -11.46 -20.02 3.67
C HIS A 195 -12.11 -18.86 2.89
N VAL A 196 -12.39 -17.75 3.58
CA VAL A 196 -13.04 -16.57 2.99
C VAL A 196 -12.07 -15.38 2.97
N TRP A 197 -11.98 -14.73 1.82
CA TRP A 197 -11.28 -13.45 1.65
C TRP A 197 -12.20 -12.26 1.92
N GLU A 198 -11.65 -11.25 2.58
CA GLU A 198 -12.30 -9.97 2.82
C GLU A 198 -11.31 -8.79 2.78
N LYS A 199 -11.85 -7.59 2.57
CA LYS A 199 -11.08 -6.34 2.66
C LYS A 199 -11.07 -5.87 4.10
N ALA A 200 -9.94 -6.01 4.78
CA ALA A 200 -9.77 -5.63 6.19
C ALA A 200 -9.68 -4.11 6.40
N GLY A 201 -9.38 -3.35 5.35
CA GLY A 201 -9.32 -1.89 5.39
C GLY A 201 -8.18 -1.33 4.57
N LYS A 202 -7.68 -0.16 4.97
CA LYS A 202 -6.52 0.49 4.36
C LYS A 202 -5.35 0.53 5.32
N LEU A 203 -4.13 0.48 4.80
CA LEU A 203 -2.92 0.60 5.61
C LEU A 203 -2.72 2.06 6.04
N GLN A 204 -2.16 2.29 7.22
CA GLN A 204 -1.82 3.65 7.64
C GLN A 204 -0.88 4.33 6.62
N PRO A 205 -1.15 5.57 6.19
CA PRO A 205 -0.33 6.26 5.20
C PRO A 205 1.12 6.48 5.64
N ASP A 206 1.37 6.58 6.94
CA ASP A 206 2.71 6.78 7.50
C ASP A 206 3.47 5.48 7.73
N PHE A 207 2.85 4.31 7.55
CA PHE A 207 3.52 3.03 7.70
C PHE A 207 4.32 2.69 6.44
N GLN A 208 5.64 2.56 6.58
CA GLN A 208 6.52 2.23 5.48
C GLN A 208 6.75 0.72 5.40
N THR A 209 6.34 0.10 4.29
CA THR A 209 6.60 -1.32 4.00
C THR A 209 7.96 -1.56 3.36
N THR A 210 8.64 -0.51 2.88
CA THR A 210 9.91 -0.61 2.16
C THR A 210 11.08 -0.84 3.11
N THR A 211 11.34 -2.10 3.43
CA THR A 211 12.53 -2.53 4.18
C THR A 211 13.16 -3.76 3.54
N ARG A 212 14.42 -4.05 3.88
CA ARG A 212 15.17 -5.13 3.23
C ARG A 212 14.85 -6.49 3.84
N TYR A 213 14.64 -6.53 5.16
CA TYR A 213 14.36 -7.76 5.90
C TYR A 213 12.99 -7.69 6.54
N MET A 214 12.16 -8.70 6.27
CA MET A 214 10.91 -8.94 6.96
C MET A 214 11.06 -10.23 7.78
N VAL A 215 10.94 -10.13 9.10
CA VAL A 215 11.18 -11.23 10.03
C VAL A 215 9.91 -11.57 10.81
N HIS A 216 9.43 -12.80 10.63
CA HIS A 216 8.27 -13.33 11.31
C HIS A 216 8.69 -13.97 12.64
N ALA A 217 8.58 -13.22 13.74
CA ALA A 217 8.71 -13.75 15.10
C ALA A 217 7.39 -14.34 15.60
N ALA A 218 7.34 -14.88 16.83
CA ALA A 218 6.11 -15.42 17.39
C ALA A 218 5.01 -14.35 17.46
N ASP A 219 5.25 -13.29 18.22
CA ASP A 219 4.24 -12.25 18.51
C ASP A 219 4.38 -11.01 17.61
N TYR A 220 5.51 -10.89 16.90
CA TYR A 220 5.85 -9.70 16.15
C TYR A 220 6.16 -9.97 14.69
N LEU A 221 5.98 -8.93 13.88
CA LEU A 221 6.58 -8.82 12.55
C LEU A 221 7.54 -7.64 12.56
N ALA A 222 8.81 -7.88 12.27
CA ALA A 222 9.84 -6.85 12.22
C ALA A 222 10.25 -6.55 10.77
N PHE A 223 10.30 -5.28 10.42
CA PHE A 223 10.77 -4.72 9.16
C PHE A 223 12.05 -3.99 9.44
N ILE A 224 13.16 -4.43 8.87
CA ILE A 224 14.49 -3.93 9.21
C ILE A 224 15.20 -3.49 7.94
N SER A 225 15.64 -2.23 7.92
CA SER A 225 16.42 -1.65 6.81
C SER A 225 17.91 -1.95 6.95
N ASP A 226 18.68 -1.67 5.88
CA ASP A 226 20.14 -1.75 5.89
C ASP A 226 20.82 -0.83 6.91
N GLU A 227 20.15 0.27 7.25
CA GLU A 227 20.64 1.27 8.20
C GLU A 227 20.19 0.96 9.63
N GLY A 228 19.50 -0.16 9.83
CA GLY A 228 18.92 -0.54 11.12
C GLY A 228 17.62 0.19 11.45
N ASN A 229 17.08 1.01 10.56
CA ASN A 229 15.75 1.60 10.74
C ASN A 229 14.71 0.48 10.75
N THR A 230 13.94 0.42 11.82
CA THR A 230 13.08 -0.71 12.13
C THR A 230 11.65 -0.26 12.40
N ALA A 231 10.71 -1.01 11.84
CA ALA A 231 9.31 -1.00 12.24
C ALA A 231 8.94 -2.38 12.78
N ILE A 232 8.11 -2.42 13.83
CA ILE A 232 7.65 -3.66 14.45
C ILE A 232 6.14 -3.59 14.59
N ILE A 233 5.44 -4.60 14.06
CA ILE A 233 4.01 -4.81 14.26
C ILE A 233 3.83 -5.88 15.35
N SER A 234 3.01 -5.60 16.35
CA SER A 234 2.44 -6.59 17.26
C SER A 234 1.30 -7.33 16.55
N LYS A 235 1.40 -8.65 16.44
CA LYS A 235 0.36 -9.48 15.80
C LYS A 235 -0.89 -9.57 16.67
N LEU A 236 -0.77 -9.43 17.98
CA LEU A 236 -1.89 -9.57 18.93
C LEU A 236 -2.98 -8.52 18.69
N ASP A 237 -2.57 -7.26 18.54
CA ASP A 237 -3.47 -6.10 18.46
C ASP A 237 -3.31 -5.29 17.17
N LEU A 238 -2.47 -5.78 16.25
CA LEU A 238 -2.18 -5.15 14.95
C LEU A 238 -1.69 -3.70 15.10
N ARG A 239 -0.95 -3.41 16.18
CA ARG A 239 -0.34 -2.10 16.40
C ARG A 239 1.14 -2.11 16.07
N TYR A 240 1.64 -1.03 15.48
CA TYR A 240 3.05 -0.89 15.14
C TYR A 240 3.75 0.25 15.88
N LYS A 241 5.08 0.10 15.97
CA LYS A 241 6.06 1.14 16.27
C LYS A 241 7.01 1.23 15.08
N GLN A 242 7.49 2.42 14.74
CA GLN A 242 8.43 2.64 13.64
C GLN A 242 9.43 3.74 13.96
N GLY A 243 10.51 3.82 13.19
CA GLY A 243 11.60 4.77 13.45
C GLY A 243 12.53 4.29 14.57
N ILE A 244 12.54 2.98 14.85
CA ILE A 244 13.45 2.36 15.81
C ILE A 244 14.81 2.22 15.14
N LEU A 245 15.84 2.87 15.65
CA LEU A 245 17.20 2.70 15.12
C LEU A 245 17.92 1.57 15.84
N LEU A 246 18.26 0.52 15.11
CA LEU A 246 19.04 -0.61 15.62
C LEU A 246 20.45 -0.64 15.01
N ALA A 247 21.21 0.44 15.25
CA ALA A 247 22.51 0.72 14.61
C ALA A 247 23.61 -0.32 14.88
N SER A 248 23.42 -1.24 15.84
CA SER A 248 24.42 -2.22 16.27
C SER A 248 24.21 -3.64 15.73
N ILE A 249 23.09 -3.92 15.05
CA ILE A 249 22.76 -5.30 14.66
C ILE A 249 23.50 -5.72 13.39
N PHE A 250 23.60 -4.84 12.40
CA PHE A 250 24.19 -5.18 11.10
C PHE A 250 25.62 -4.67 11.05
N PRO A 251 26.58 -5.49 10.57
CA PRO A 251 27.94 -5.02 10.40
C PRO A 251 27.92 -3.82 9.45
N LYS A 252 28.66 -2.75 9.80
CA LYS A 252 28.80 -1.58 8.92
C LYS A 252 29.16 -2.07 7.53
N ARG A 253 28.29 -1.77 6.56
CA ARG A 253 28.41 -2.26 5.19
C ARG A 253 29.73 -1.76 4.61
N ASN A 254 30.73 -2.63 4.51
CA ASN A 254 31.91 -2.34 3.70
C ASN A 254 31.43 -2.14 2.25
N ALA A 255 31.94 -1.11 1.58
CA ALA A 255 31.41 -0.48 0.37
C ALA A 255 31.34 -1.36 -0.91
N VAL A 256 31.40 -2.69 -0.80
CA VAL A 256 31.32 -3.63 -1.93
C VAL A 256 30.19 -4.65 -1.66
N PRO A 257 28.96 -4.40 -2.18
CA PRO A 257 27.79 -5.26 -1.98
C PRO A 257 27.97 -6.73 -2.41
N ASP A 258 28.84 -7.00 -3.39
CA ASP A 258 29.02 -8.33 -3.98
C ASP A 258 29.89 -9.29 -3.17
N ARG A 259 30.45 -8.86 -2.04
CA ARG A 259 31.39 -9.67 -1.23
C ARG A 259 30.91 -9.95 0.20
N GLN A 260 29.70 -9.53 0.57
CA GLN A 260 29.21 -9.81 1.91
C GLN A 260 28.58 -11.20 1.98
N PRO A 261 28.91 -12.01 3.02
CA PRO A 261 28.27 -13.29 3.18
C PRO A 261 26.78 -13.09 3.43
N PRO A 262 25.95 -14.02 2.96
CA PRO A 262 24.54 -13.96 3.23
C PRO A 262 24.25 -13.99 4.73
N ILE A 263 23.28 -13.17 5.14
CA ILE A 263 22.82 -13.15 6.53
C ILE A 263 21.80 -14.27 6.68
N THR A 264 22.07 -15.18 7.61
CA THR A 264 21.09 -16.17 8.08
C THR A 264 20.47 -15.67 9.37
N GLN A 265 19.17 -15.91 9.53
CA GLN A 265 18.43 -15.54 10.73
C GLN A 265 17.86 -16.79 11.38
N HIS A 266 18.11 -16.96 12.68
CA HIS A 266 17.45 -17.98 13.51
C HIS A 266 16.49 -17.27 14.44
N VAL A 267 15.20 -17.52 14.25
CA VAL A 267 14.11 -16.90 14.99
C VAL A 267 13.64 -17.87 16.05
N CYS A 268 13.85 -17.51 17.31
CA CYS A 268 13.47 -18.28 18.50
C CYS A 268 12.41 -17.49 19.29
N GLY A 269 11.13 -17.72 18.98
CA GLY A 269 10.06 -16.92 19.58
C GLY A 269 10.16 -15.46 19.14
N ASN A 270 10.42 -14.55 20.09
CA ASN A 270 10.60 -13.11 19.82
C ASN A 270 12.07 -12.68 19.74
N LYS A 271 13.01 -13.62 19.79
CA LYS A 271 14.44 -13.36 19.64
C LYS A 271 14.92 -13.73 18.25
N ILE A 272 15.75 -12.89 17.65
CA ILE A 272 16.37 -13.13 16.35
C ILE A 272 17.87 -13.18 16.56
N TYR A 273 18.49 -14.29 16.17
CA TYR A 273 19.94 -14.46 16.12
C TYR A 273 20.40 -14.33 14.68
N PHE A 274 21.41 -13.50 14.45
CA PHE A 274 21.98 -13.28 13.13
C PHE A 274 23.30 -14.03 13.00
N PHE A 275 23.42 -14.73 11.88
CA PHE A 275 24.58 -15.51 11.53
C PHE A 275 25.21 -14.94 10.26
N GLN A 276 26.53 -14.78 10.30
CA GLN A 276 27.34 -14.55 9.13
C GLN A 276 27.94 -15.90 8.78
N ASP A 277 27.53 -16.42 7.65
CA ASP A 277 27.85 -17.78 7.26
C ASP A 277 27.24 -18.84 8.22
N THR A 278 28.05 -19.41 9.11
CA THR A 278 27.63 -20.34 10.17
C THR A 278 27.96 -19.83 11.57
N THR A 279 28.48 -18.60 11.67
CA THR A 279 28.94 -18.01 12.93
C THR A 279 27.94 -16.95 13.41
N PRO A 280 27.39 -17.07 14.63
CA PRO A 280 26.52 -16.04 15.19
C PRO A 280 27.33 -14.76 15.46
N TYR A 281 26.77 -13.59 15.17
CA TYR A 281 27.46 -12.31 15.38
C TYR A 281 26.63 -11.24 16.08
N SER A 282 25.29 -11.31 16.00
CA SER A 282 24.41 -10.38 16.72
C SER A 282 23.07 -11.03 17.06
N GLN A 283 22.32 -10.39 17.96
CA GLN A 283 20.97 -10.82 18.32
C GLN A 283 20.07 -9.61 18.63
N VAL A 284 18.76 -9.83 18.52
CA VAL A 284 17.73 -8.85 18.88
C VAL A 284 16.64 -9.54 19.67
N ASP A 285 16.19 -8.88 20.72
CA ASP A 285 15.00 -9.26 21.47
C ASP A 285 13.87 -8.26 21.12
N LEU A 286 12.87 -8.72 20.35
CA LEU A 286 11.78 -7.86 19.90
C LEU A 286 10.84 -7.43 21.03
N ASP A 287 10.71 -8.21 22.12
CA ASP A 287 9.95 -7.78 23.29
C ASP A 287 10.61 -6.55 23.92
N SER A 288 11.93 -6.61 24.10
CA SER A 288 12.70 -5.50 24.66
C SER A 288 12.62 -4.25 23.79
N VAL A 289 12.78 -4.42 22.46
CA VAL A 289 12.71 -3.31 21.50
C VAL A 289 11.31 -2.72 21.44
N TYR A 290 10.26 -3.56 21.38
CA TYR A 290 8.88 -3.09 21.28
C TYR A 290 8.41 -2.43 22.58
N ARG A 291 8.85 -2.87 23.76
CA ARG A 291 8.43 -2.31 25.05
C ARG A 291 9.18 -1.04 25.46
N ALA A 292 10.30 -0.70 24.80
CA ALA A 292 11.04 0.53 25.07
C ALA A 292 10.10 1.77 25.08
N HIS A 293 10.23 2.59 26.12
CA HIS A 293 9.11 3.35 26.69
C HIS A 293 8.71 4.67 25.98
N ASP A 294 9.38 5.10 24.93
CA ASP A 294 9.16 6.46 24.39
C ASP A 294 8.48 6.53 23.01
N MET A 295 8.04 5.40 22.46
CA MET A 295 7.43 5.38 21.12
C MET A 295 5.92 5.21 21.16
N ARG A 296 5.21 6.10 20.47
CA ARG A 296 3.77 6.01 20.24
C ARG A 296 3.45 4.79 19.38
N THR A 297 2.51 3.96 19.84
CA THR A 297 1.96 2.85 19.06
C THR A 297 0.77 3.33 18.23
N ARG A 298 0.67 2.85 16.98
CA ARG A 298 -0.44 3.17 16.07
C ARG A 298 -1.08 1.88 15.56
N SER A 299 -2.39 1.89 15.29
CA SER A 299 -3.05 0.78 14.58
C SER A 299 -2.52 0.70 13.16
N ILE A 300 -2.19 -0.49 12.66
CA ILE A 300 -1.73 -0.69 11.27
C ILE A 300 -2.83 -0.39 10.25
N LEU A 301 -4.09 -0.64 10.63
CA LEU A 301 -5.24 -0.35 9.80
C LEU A 301 -5.75 1.05 10.11
N GLN A 302 -6.12 1.79 9.07
CA GLN A 302 -6.89 3.01 9.21
C GLN A 302 -8.22 2.70 9.90
N PRO A 303 -8.69 3.55 10.83
CA PRO A 303 -10.03 3.41 11.37
C PRO A 303 -11.02 3.46 10.21
N ALA A 304 -11.99 2.54 10.19
CA ALA A 304 -13.09 2.65 9.26
C ALA A 304 -13.70 4.06 9.43
N LEU A 305 -13.83 4.81 8.34
CA LEU A 305 -14.64 6.02 8.31
C LEU A 305 -16.08 5.58 8.55
N VAL A 306 -16.44 5.40 9.82
CA VAL A 306 -17.82 5.26 10.24
C VAL A 306 -18.40 6.66 10.07
N LEU A 307 -18.80 6.96 8.84
CA LEU A 307 -19.65 8.09 8.56
C LEU A 307 -20.92 7.80 9.34
N ASN A 308 -21.02 8.33 10.55
CA ASN A 308 -22.14 8.08 11.43
C ASN A 308 -23.37 8.59 10.66
N LYS A 309 -24.21 7.66 10.18
CA LYS A 309 -25.39 8.01 9.36
C LYS A 309 -26.24 9.07 10.04
N LYS A 310 -26.26 9.10 11.38
CA LYS A 310 -26.92 10.16 12.15
C LYS A 310 -26.31 11.54 11.91
N VAL A 311 -24.98 11.68 11.94
CA VAL A 311 -24.29 12.96 11.70
C VAL A 311 -24.54 13.48 10.29
N TRP A 312 -24.53 12.61 9.29
CA TRP A 312 -24.83 13.00 7.91
C TRP A 312 -26.29 13.40 7.72
N MET A 313 -27.23 12.64 8.33
CA MET A 313 -28.66 12.99 8.34
C MET A 313 -28.93 14.29 9.11
N THR A 314 -28.23 14.54 10.22
CA THR A 314 -28.32 15.81 10.96
C THR A 314 -27.76 16.97 10.14
N GLY A 315 -26.61 16.78 9.46
CA GLY A 315 -26.04 17.78 8.56
C GLY A 315 -26.96 18.10 7.38
N LEU A 316 -27.57 17.07 6.78
CA LEU A 316 -28.56 17.23 5.71
C LEU A 316 -29.82 17.95 6.21
N PHE A 317 -30.31 17.59 7.40
CA PHE A 317 -31.46 18.24 8.03
C PHE A 317 -31.18 19.72 8.32
N VAL A 318 -29.99 20.05 8.84
CA VAL A 318 -29.58 21.44 9.06
C VAL A 318 -29.50 22.21 7.74
N LEU A 319 -28.94 21.62 6.67
CA LEU A 319 -28.90 22.25 5.35
C LEU A 319 -30.31 22.49 4.80
N VAL A 320 -31.24 21.54 4.98
CA VAL A 320 -32.66 21.70 4.58
C VAL A 320 -33.32 22.80 5.40
N VAL A 321 -33.15 22.83 6.72
CA VAL A 321 -33.72 23.89 7.58
C VAL A 321 -33.15 25.27 7.22
N LEU A 322 -31.85 25.37 6.95
CA LEU A 322 -31.20 26.61 6.52
C LEU A 322 -31.69 27.07 5.14
N SER A 323 -31.94 26.15 4.21
CA SER A 323 -32.48 26.50 2.89
C SER A 323 -33.97 26.87 2.97
N VAL A 324 -34.79 26.18 3.76
CA VAL A 324 -36.18 26.58 4.00
C VAL A 324 -36.27 27.93 4.71
N THR A 325 -35.44 28.18 5.73
CA THR A 325 -35.43 29.47 6.43
C THR A 325 -34.85 30.59 5.58
N GLY A 326 -33.87 30.31 4.71
CA GLY A 326 -33.36 31.25 3.71
C GLY A 326 -34.42 31.64 2.68
N ILE A 327 -35.19 30.67 2.19
CA ILE A 327 -36.31 30.90 1.27
C ILE A 327 -37.47 31.64 1.97
N ALA A 328 -37.76 31.31 3.24
CA ALA A 328 -38.81 32.00 4.01
C ALA A 328 -38.43 33.45 4.37
N ARG A 329 -37.13 33.74 4.54
CA ARG A 329 -36.64 35.12 4.72
C ARG A 329 -36.61 35.90 3.41
N SER A 330 -36.30 35.27 2.28
CA SER A 330 -36.32 35.94 0.97
C SER A 330 -37.72 36.15 0.42
N SER A 331 -38.71 35.35 0.83
CA SER A 331 -40.12 35.54 0.46
C SER A 331 -40.83 36.67 1.22
N GLY A 332 -40.26 37.14 2.34
CA GLY A 332 -40.76 38.28 3.13
C GLY A 332 -40.43 39.67 2.53
N THR A 333 -39.56 39.73 1.53
CA THR A 333 -39.24 40.96 0.79
C THR A 333 -39.56 40.80 -0.69
N ARG A 334 -40.81 40.45 -1.01
CA ARG A 334 -41.36 40.79 -2.33
C ARG A 334 -41.66 42.29 -2.34
N SER A 335 -40.64 43.08 -2.67
CA SER A 335 -40.88 44.41 -3.24
C SER A 335 -41.85 44.24 -4.41
N ALA A 336 -42.91 45.05 -4.45
CA ALA A 336 -43.83 45.08 -5.56
C ALA A 336 -43.03 45.19 -6.86
N ARG A 337 -43.23 44.26 -7.80
CA ARG A 337 -42.67 44.40 -9.14
C ARG A 337 -43.21 45.70 -9.71
N HIS A 338 -42.34 46.72 -9.79
CA HIS A 338 -42.59 47.91 -10.57
C HIS A 338 -42.66 47.46 -12.03
N GLU A 339 -43.83 47.56 -12.65
CA GLU A 339 -43.89 47.44 -14.10
C GLU A 339 -43.18 48.66 -14.68
N PRO A 340 -42.16 48.47 -15.54
CA PRO A 340 -41.41 49.58 -16.07
C PRO A 340 -42.34 50.48 -16.88
N SER A 341 -42.30 51.78 -16.58
CA SER A 341 -43.04 52.78 -17.34
C SER A 341 -42.64 52.71 -18.82
N ASP A 342 -43.50 53.17 -19.74
CA ASP A 342 -43.18 53.17 -21.16
C ASP A 342 -41.92 54.02 -21.47
N LEU A 343 -41.61 54.96 -20.57
CA LEU A 343 -40.41 55.77 -20.58
C LEU A 343 -39.15 54.97 -20.17
N GLU A 344 -39.26 54.08 -19.17
CA GLU A 344 -38.22 53.08 -18.82
C GLU A 344 -37.93 52.11 -19.96
N LYS A 345 -38.96 51.76 -20.75
CA LYS A 345 -38.78 50.91 -21.93
C LYS A 345 -38.10 51.65 -23.08
N THR A 346 -38.38 52.94 -23.24
CA THR A 346 -37.89 53.73 -24.38
C THR A 346 -36.46 54.22 -24.16
N TYR A 347 -36.10 54.60 -22.94
CA TYR A 347 -34.78 55.13 -22.60
C TYR A 347 -34.22 54.46 -21.32
N PRO A 348 -33.95 53.15 -21.34
CA PRO A 348 -33.55 52.41 -20.14
C PRO A 348 -32.26 52.93 -19.52
N SER A 349 -31.32 53.37 -20.35
CA SER A 349 -30.02 53.92 -19.93
C SER A 349 -30.12 55.28 -19.22
N LEU A 350 -31.26 55.98 -19.31
CA LEU A 350 -31.48 57.20 -18.55
C LEU A 350 -31.69 56.90 -17.05
N PHE A 351 -32.23 55.73 -16.74
CA PHE A 351 -32.55 55.31 -15.36
C PHE A 351 -31.31 54.91 -14.55
N ASP A 352 -30.25 54.48 -15.23
CA ASP A 352 -28.94 54.22 -14.61
C ASP A 352 -28.32 55.49 -14.01
N HIS A 353 -28.82 56.67 -14.40
CA HIS A 353 -28.33 57.98 -13.99
C HIS A 353 -29.33 58.77 -13.11
N ILE A 354 -30.35 58.12 -12.55
CA ILE A 354 -31.28 58.79 -11.63
C ILE A 354 -30.53 59.43 -10.46
N ASN A 355 -30.87 60.68 -10.15
CA ASN A 355 -30.24 61.52 -9.12
C ASN A 355 -28.75 61.84 -9.36
N GLN A 356 -28.25 61.65 -10.59
CA GLN A 356 -26.90 62.07 -10.98
C GLN A 356 -26.98 63.26 -11.95
N THR A 357 -26.00 64.18 -11.85
CA THR A 357 -25.79 65.20 -12.88
C THR A 357 -24.95 64.58 -13.98
N ILE A 358 -25.52 64.42 -15.18
CA ILE A 358 -24.81 63.90 -16.36
C ILE A 358 -24.43 65.02 -17.33
N ASP A 359 -23.33 64.83 -18.05
CA ASP A 359 -22.92 65.75 -19.11
C ASP A 359 -23.76 65.58 -20.39
N LEU A 360 -23.57 66.50 -21.33
CA LEU A 360 -24.37 66.59 -22.55
C LEU A 360 -24.20 65.38 -23.47
N GLU A 361 -22.99 64.82 -23.51
CA GLU A 361 -22.65 63.69 -24.37
C GLU A 361 -23.26 62.39 -23.83
N THR A 362 -23.21 62.22 -22.51
CA THR A 362 -23.85 61.12 -21.79
C THR A 362 -25.36 61.17 -21.97
N LEU A 363 -25.98 62.36 -21.86
CA LEU A 363 -27.40 62.54 -22.12
C LEU A 363 -27.78 62.19 -23.56
N ASP A 364 -27.01 62.63 -24.55
CA ASP A 364 -27.26 62.29 -25.95
C ASP A 364 -27.18 60.78 -26.20
N ARG A 365 -26.23 60.10 -25.56
CA ARG A 365 -26.10 58.64 -25.63
C ARG A 365 -27.30 57.93 -25.01
N CYS A 366 -27.79 58.40 -23.86
CA CYS A 366 -28.99 57.86 -23.22
C CYS A 366 -30.25 58.05 -24.07
N LEU A 367 -30.32 59.13 -24.85
CA LEU A 367 -31.46 59.45 -25.73
C LEU A 367 -31.29 58.91 -27.17
N HIS A 368 -30.24 58.13 -27.43
CA HIS A 368 -29.91 57.60 -28.77
C HIS A 368 -29.76 58.69 -29.85
N LEU A 369 -29.23 59.85 -29.48
CA LEU A 369 -28.92 60.95 -30.40
C LEU A 369 -27.49 60.79 -30.94
N ASP A 370 -27.36 60.14 -32.09
CA ASP A 370 -26.07 59.90 -32.72
C ASP A 370 -25.42 61.17 -33.34
N ASP A 371 -24.13 61.07 -33.62
CA ASP A 371 -23.36 62.14 -34.25
C ASP A 371 -23.65 62.31 -35.76
N SER A 372 -24.49 61.47 -36.36
CA SER A 372 -24.90 61.62 -37.76
C SER A 372 -25.87 62.80 -37.95
N ILE A 373 -26.46 63.29 -36.85
CA ILE A 373 -27.39 64.41 -36.85
C ILE A 373 -26.66 65.72 -36.48
N SER A 374 -26.95 66.80 -37.23
CA SER A 374 -26.37 68.12 -36.96
C SER A 374 -26.63 68.59 -35.52
N MET A 375 -25.71 69.37 -34.96
CA MET A 375 -25.78 69.83 -33.57
C MET A 375 -27.10 70.58 -33.27
N ASN A 376 -27.61 71.37 -34.21
CA ASN A 376 -28.90 72.06 -34.07
C ASN A 376 -30.09 71.10 -34.03
N SER A 377 -30.06 70.05 -34.87
CA SER A 377 -31.11 69.03 -34.89
C SER A 377 -31.08 68.16 -33.62
N ARG A 378 -29.89 67.84 -33.08
CA ARG A 378 -29.76 67.18 -31.77
C ARG A 378 -30.32 68.04 -30.65
N ARG A 379 -29.99 69.34 -30.63
CA ARG A 379 -30.50 70.29 -29.62
C ARG A 379 -32.03 70.36 -29.63
N ASN A 380 -32.64 70.40 -30.81
CA ASN A 380 -34.10 70.46 -30.95
C ASN A 380 -34.77 69.14 -30.53
N LYS A 381 -34.25 67.99 -30.98
CA LYS A 381 -34.76 66.67 -30.57
C LYS A 381 -34.64 66.45 -29.07
N ARG A 382 -33.50 66.81 -28.48
CA ARG A 382 -33.27 66.74 -27.03
C ARG A 382 -34.29 67.59 -26.26
N SER A 383 -34.51 68.83 -26.69
CA SER A 383 -35.51 69.72 -26.07
C SER A 383 -36.93 69.16 -26.15
N GLN A 384 -37.28 68.53 -27.28
CA GLN A 384 -38.58 67.88 -27.43
C GLN A 384 -38.73 66.67 -26.51
N ILE A 385 -37.76 65.76 -26.51
CA ILE A 385 -37.77 64.57 -25.64
C ILE A 385 -37.82 65.01 -24.18
N ILE A 386 -36.99 65.96 -23.74
CA ILE A 386 -37.03 66.48 -22.36
C ILE A 386 -38.41 67.06 -22.01
N LYS A 387 -39.10 67.71 -22.95
CA LYS A 387 -40.48 68.20 -22.70
C LYS A 387 -41.47 67.04 -22.53
N GLU A 388 -41.35 66.01 -23.36
CA GLU A 388 -42.16 64.79 -23.26
C GLU A 388 -41.88 64.03 -21.96
N LEU A 389 -40.63 64.03 -21.48
CA LEU A 389 -40.24 63.40 -20.21
C LEU A 389 -40.73 64.14 -18.96
N ASN A 390 -41.03 65.44 -19.08
CA ASN A 390 -41.46 66.29 -17.95
C ASN A 390 -42.99 66.46 -17.86
N GLN A 391 -43.76 65.92 -18.80
CA GLN A 391 -45.23 65.84 -18.75
C GLN A 391 -45.64 64.55 -18.04
#